data_AF-A0A8G1TUX1-F1
#
_entry.id   AF-A0A8G1TUX1-F1
#
_cell.length_a   1.000
_cell.length_b   1.000
_cell.length_c   1.000
_cell.angle_alpha   90.00
_cell.angle_beta   90.00
_cell.angle_gamma   90.00
#
_symmetry.space_group_name_H-M   'P 1'
#
loop_
_entity.id
_entity.type
_entity.pdbx_description
1 polymer ?
#
loop_
_entity_poly.entity_id
_entity_poly.type
_entity_poly.pdbx_seq_one_letter_code
_entity_poly.pdbx_strand_id
1 'polypeptide(L)' 'MVELGYDVKNDAQIRQWRTRYKDRLPSPENCVGLELATDGAIRRQDQRPDDFLRIWPELAEEARAA' A
#
# COMPACT_ATOMS: atom_id res chain seq x y z
N MET A 1 -12.71 12.35 5.18
CA MET A 1 -12.63 10.97 5.72
C MET A 1 -13.13 10.08 4.62
N VAL A 2 -12.26 9.72 3.67
CA VAL A 2 -12.62 8.71 2.68
C VAL A 2 -12.84 7.40 3.43
N GLU A 3 -14.07 6.88 3.37
CA GLU A 3 -14.39 5.58 3.94
C GLU A 3 -13.83 4.50 3.01
N LEU A 4 -12.65 3.98 3.33
CA LEU A 4 -11.96 2.96 2.54
C LEU A 4 -12.21 1.53 3.07
N GLY A 5 -13.05 1.38 4.10
CA GLY A 5 -13.29 0.08 4.75
C GLY A 5 -12.17 -0.39 5.69
N TYR A 6 -11.19 0.47 5.99
CA TYR A 6 -10.13 0.24 6.98
C TYR A 6 -9.70 1.56 7.65
N ASP A 7 -9.00 1.48 8.80
CA ASP A 7 -8.68 2.67 9.61
C ASP A 7 -7.59 3.54 8.97
N VAL A 8 -7.97 4.76 8.58
CA VAL A 8 -7.05 5.84 8.16
C VAL A 8 -7.42 7.10 8.92
N LYS A 9 -6.42 7.74 9.54
CA LYS A 9 -6.67 8.86 10.47
C LYS A 9 -7.33 10.07 9.82
N ASN A 10 -6.94 10.41 8.59
CA ASN A 10 -7.54 11.49 7.79
C ASN A 10 -7.06 11.48 6.32
N ASP A 11 -7.72 12.27 5.47
CA ASP A 11 -7.40 12.39 4.05
C ASP A 11 -6.01 13.02 3.79
N ALA A 12 -5.50 13.81 4.74
CA ALA A 12 -4.16 14.40 4.61
C ALA A 12 -3.07 13.32 4.67
N GLN A 13 -3.28 12.25 5.44
CA GLN A 13 -2.37 11.10 5.49
C GLN A 13 -2.28 10.41 4.11
N ILE A 14 -3.41 10.18 3.45
CA ILE A 14 -3.47 9.60 2.10
C ILE A 14 -2.73 10.51 1.10
N ARG A 15 -2.95 11.83 1.18
CA ARG A 15 -2.27 12.81 0.32
C ARG A 15 -0.75 12.77 0.51
N GLN A 16 -0.27 12.63 1.75
CA GLN A 16 1.16 12.52 2.05
C GLN A 16 1.77 11.26 1.43
N TRP A 17 1.07 10.13 1.49
CA TRP A 17 1.54 8.89 0.83
C TRP A 17 1.60 9.03 -0.68
N ARG A 18 0.57 9.62 -1.29
CA ARG A 18 0.49 9.84 -2.74
C ARG A 18 1.67 10.68 -3.27
N THR A 19 2.11 11.68 -2.52
CA THR A 19 3.22 12.56 -2.92
C THR A 19 4.57 12.16 -2.33
N ARG A 20 4.65 11.02 -1.61
CA ARG A 20 5.83 10.59 -0.85
C ARG A 20 6.40 11.70 0.03
N TYR A 21 5.53 12.50 0.66
CA TYR A 21 5.95 13.66 1.45
C TYR A 21 6.89 13.23 2.58
N LYS A 22 8.13 13.73 2.57
CA LYS A 22 9.19 13.33 3.51
C LYS A 22 9.40 11.81 3.56
N ASP A 23 9.43 11.18 2.38
CA ASP A 23 9.65 9.74 2.22
C ASP A 23 8.61 8.87 2.96
N ARG A 24 7.43 9.43 3.25
CA ARG A 24 6.36 8.71 3.92
C ARG A 24 5.77 7.65 3.00
N LEU A 25 5.83 6.42 3.48
CA LEU A 25 5.13 5.28 2.90
C LEU A 25 3.93 4.89 3.77
N PRO A 26 2.86 4.33 3.19
CA PRO A 26 1.86 3.64 3.99
C PRO A 26 2.49 2.47 4.77
N SER A 27 1.92 2.15 5.93
CA SER A 27 2.27 0.93 6.66
C SER A 27 1.82 -0.30 5.87
N PRO A 28 2.34 -1.50 6.15
CA PRO A 28 1.87 -2.73 5.52
C PRO A 28 0.35 -2.90 5.56
N GLU A 29 -0.30 -2.65 6.70
CA GLU A 29 -1.75 -2.76 6.84
C GLU A 29 -2.50 -1.76 5.95
N ASN A 30 -2.00 -0.53 5.88
CA ASN A 30 -2.55 0.50 5.00
C ASN A 30 -2.36 0.15 3.52
N CYS A 31 -1.28 -0.53 3.16
CA CYS A 31 -1.06 -0.97 1.78
C CYS A 31 -2.10 -2.01 1.36
N VAL A 32 -2.39 -2.99 2.23
CA VAL A 32 -3.46 -3.99 2.02
C VAL A 32 -4.82 -3.28 1.91
N GLY A 33 -5.10 -2.35 2.82
CA GLY A 33 -6.35 -1.58 2.80
C GLY A 33 -6.55 -0.80 1.50
N LEU A 34 -5.51 -0.09 1.03
CA LEU A 34 -5.55 0.65 -0.23
C LEU A 34 -5.77 -0.29 -1.43
N GLU A 35 -5.13 -1.45 -1.43
CA GLU A 35 -5.31 -2.45 -2.50
C GLU A 35 -6.75 -2.97 -2.56
N LEU A 36 -7.33 -3.33 -1.41
CA LEU A 36 -8.72 -3.78 -1.34
C LEU A 36 -9.72 -2.68 -1.72
N ALA A 37 -9.51 -1.46 -1.22
CA ALA A 37 -10.39 -0.33 -1.49
C ALA A 37 -10.35 0.13 -2.97
N THR A 38 -9.29 -0.24 -3.70
CA THR A 38 -9.12 0.07 -5.12
C THR A 38 -9.30 -1.14 -6.03
N ASP A 39 -9.79 -2.26 -5.51
CA ASP A 39 -9.99 -3.51 -6.25
C ASP A 39 -8.72 -3.95 -7.02
N GLY A 40 -7.56 -3.82 -6.37
CA GLY A 40 -6.27 -4.18 -6.94
C GLY A 40 -5.66 -3.17 -7.92
N ALA A 41 -6.31 -2.03 -8.19
CA ALA A 41 -5.74 -0.99 -9.07
C ALA A 41 -4.46 -0.36 -8.49
N ILE A 42 -4.33 -0.32 -7.16
CA ILE A 42 -3.10 0.05 -6.46
C ILE A 42 -2.62 -1.14 -5.65
N ARG A 43 -1.55 -1.82 -6.09
CA ARG A 43 -1.06 -3.01 -5.39
C ARG A 43 -0.11 -2.67 -4.26
N ARG A 44 0.03 -3.57 -3.29
CA ARG A 44 1.01 -3.42 -2.19
C ARG A 44 2.45 -3.25 -2.69
N GLN A 45 2.81 -3.95 -3.75
CA GLN A 45 4.13 -3.93 -4.38
C GLN A 45 4.47 -2.53 -4.93
N ASP A 46 3.50 -1.86 -5.55
CA ASP A 46 3.69 -0.53 -6.15
C ASP A 46 3.82 0.56 -5.07
N GLN A 47 3.18 0.34 -3.91
CA GLN A 47 3.26 1.25 -2.77
C GLN A 47 4.57 1.15 -2.01
N ARG A 48 5.23 0.00 -2.02
CA ARG A 48 6.46 -0.31 -1.26
C ARG A 48 7.50 -1.07 -2.12
N PRO A 49 7.96 -0.49 -3.24
CA PRO A 49 8.78 -1.21 -4.22
C PRO A 49 10.11 -1.72 -3.65
N ASP A 50 10.66 -1.03 -2.64
CA ASP A 50 11.99 -1.33 -2.11
C ASP A 50 12.01 -2.42 -1.04
N ASP A 51 10.88 -2.67 -0.36
CA ASP A 51 10.82 -3.59 0.77
C ASP A 51 9.59 -4.52 0.83
N PHE A 52 8.70 -4.49 -0.18
CA PHE A 52 7.57 -5.40 -0.25
C PHE A 52 8.00 -6.89 -0.18
N LEU A 53 9.14 -7.25 -0.78
CA LEU A 53 9.67 -8.63 -0.79
C LEU A 53 9.99 -9.14 0.62
N ARG A 54 10.36 -8.24 1.55
CA ARG A 54 10.66 -8.59 2.94
C ARG A 54 9.38 -8.69 3.78
N ILE A 55 8.34 -7.93 3.41
CA ILE A 55 7.09 -7.82 4.17
C ILE A 55 6.09 -8.89 3.74
N TRP A 56 5.98 -9.13 2.43
CA TRP A 56 5.11 -10.11 1.79
C TRP A 56 5.95 -11.01 0.87
N PRO A 57 6.77 -11.92 1.42
CA PRO A 57 7.58 -12.82 0.61
C PRO A 57 6.76 -13.69 -0.35
N GLU A 58 5.50 -14.00 -0.01
CA GLU A 58 4.58 -14.73 -0.88
C GLU A 58 4.35 -14.03 -2.23
N LEU A 59 4.33 -12.69 -2.23
CA LEU A 59 4.16 -11.90 -3.46
C LEU A 59 5.42 -11.89 -4.34
N ALA A 60 6.60 -12.14 -3.75
CA ALA A 60 7.85 -12.30 -4.50
C ALA A 60 7.83 -13.59 -5.32
N GLU A 61 7.32 -14.66 -4.71
CA GLU A 61 7.25 -15.99 -5.30
C GLU A 61 6.20 -16.03 -6.41
N GLU A 62 5.04 -15.38 -6.23
CA GLU A 62 4.06 -15.20 -7.31
C GLU A 62 4.64 -14.45 -8.52
N ALA A 63 5.40 -13.38 -8.30
CA ALA A 63 6.03 -12.62 -9.38
C ALA A 63 7.12 -13.42 -10.13
N ARG A 64 7.70 -14.45 -9.51
CA ARG A 64 8.67 -15.36 -10.15
C ARG A 64 8.00 -16.53 -10.86
N ALA A 65 6.78 -16.88 -10.45
CA ALA A 65 6.02 -18.01 -11.00
C ALA A 65 5.11 -17.63 -12.19
N ALA A 66 4.84 -16.34 -12.39
CA ALA A 66 4.11 -15.79 -13.53
C ALA A 66 5.01 -15.55 -14.75
#